data_AF-A0A0F9SX76-F1
#
_entry.id   AF-A0A0F9SX76-F1
#
_cell.length_a   1.000
_cell.length_b   1.000
_cell.length_c   1.000
_cell.angle_alpha   90.00
_cell.angle_beta   90.00
_cell.angle_gamma   90.00
#
_symmetry.space_group_name_H-M   'P 1'
#
loop_
_entity.id
_entity.type
_entity.pdbx_description
1 polymer ?
#
loop_
_entity_poly.entity_id
_entity_poly.type
_entity_poly.pdbx_seq_one_letter_code
_entity_poly.pdbx_strand_id
1 'polypeptide(L)' 'MSYVDPDYKTKKAFKEAVKAGVEHRPYSPAGLFHPAENGRETIEGPHYPKPHTWYASVNVLNGIVTSVS' A
#
# COMPACT_ATOMS: atom_id res chain seq x y z
N MET A 1 2.96 -3.41 -8.35
CA MET A 1 1.86 -3.00 -7.46
C MET A 1 1.98 -3.85 -6.22
N SER A 2 1.78 -3.22 -5.08
CA SER A 2 2.14 -3.77 -3.78
C SER A 2 0.91 -3.77 -2.87
N TYR A 3 0.91 -4.67 -1.91
CA TYR A 3 -0.06 -4.73 -0.83
C TYR A 3 0.52 -4.09 0.43
N VAL A 4 -0.34 -3.82 1.40
CA VAL A 4 0.02 -3.39 2.75
C VAL A 4 -0.89 -4.12 3.72
N ASP A 5 -0.40 -4.39 4.93
CA ASP A 5 -1.26 -4.93 5.97
C ASP A 5 -1.86 -3.81 6.84
N PRO A 6 -3.13 -3.94 7.26
CA PRO A 6 -4.10 -4.97 6.89
C PRO A 6 -4.73 -4.78 5.48
N ASP A 7 -5.47 -5.81 4.99
CA ASP A 7 -6.29 -5.74 3.75
C ASP A 7 -7.40 -4.68 3.86
N TYR A 8 -7.11 -3.45 3.43
CA TYR A 8 -8.08 -2.36 3.44
C TYR A 8 -9.14 -2.53 2.36
N LYS A 9 -10.41 -2.47 2.78
CA LYS A 9 -11.56 -2.56 1.86
C LYS A 9 -11.69 -1.37 0.90
N THR A 10 -11.15 -0.21 1.27
CA THR A 10 -11.24 1.01 0.46
C THR A 10 -9.97 1.84 0.55
N LYS A 11 -9.67 2.59 -0.52
CA LYS A 11 -8.60 3.61 -0.54
C LYS A 11 -8.73 4.62 0.59
N LYS A 12 -9.97 5.02 0.93
CA LYS A 12 -10.23 5.99 2.00
C LYS A 12 -9.74 5.47 3.36
N ALA A 13 -10.08 4.22 3.69
CA ALA A 13 -9.66 3.60 4.96
C ALA A 13 -8.13 3.50 5.06
N PHE A 14 -7.45 3.09 3.98
CA PHE A 14 -6.00 3.08 3.93
C PHE A 14 -5.40 4.48 4.13
N LYS A 15 -5.92 5.48 3.41
CA LYS A 15 -5.46 6.88 3.54
C LYS A 15 -5.66 7.44 4.95
N GLU A 16 -6.75 7.08 5.62
CA GLU A 16 -7.01 7.46 7.01
C GLU A 16 -6.03 6.80 7.98
N ALA A 17 -5.71 5.52 7.78
CA ALA A 17 -4.72 4.82 8.60
C ALA A 17 -3.31 5.42 8.48
N VAL A 18 -2.87 5.75 7.26
CA VAL A 18 -1.59 6.45 7.04
C VAL A 18 -1.59 7.81 7.73
N LYS A 19 -2.69 8.58 7.62
CA LYS A 19 -2.82 9.88 8.33
C LYS A 19 -2.83 9.74 9.85
N ALA A 20 -3.34 8.63 10.37
CA ALA A 20 -3.33 8.32 11.79
C ALA A 20 -1.95 7.88 12.30
N GLY A 21 -0.94 7.79 11.43
CA GLY A 21 0.43 7.40 11.79
C GLY A 21 0.64 5.90 11.87
N VAL A 22 -0.30 5.08 11.37
CA VAL A 22 -0.09 3.64 11.27
C VAL A 22 0.99 3.37 10.22
N GLU A 23 2.05 2.68 10.62
CA GLU A 23 3.13 2.30 9.73
C GLU A 23 2.66 1.22 8.74
N HIS A 24 2.96 1.41 7.46
CA HIS A 24 2.69 0.44 6.42
C HIS A 24 3.95 0.19 5.60
N ARG A 25 4.31 -1.08 5.44
CA ARG A 25 5.39 -1.53 4.58
C ARG A 25 4.78 -2.17 3.33
N PRO A 26 5.02 -1.61 2.13
CA PRO A 26 4.61 -2.26 0.91
C PRO A 26 5.25 -3.65 0.79
N TYR A 27 4.50 -4.62 0.29
CA TYR A 27 5.01 -5.97 -0.01
C TYR A 27 4.41 -6.50 -1.30
N SER A 28 5.10 -7.42 -1.97
CA SER A 28 4.55 -8.16 -3.10
C SER A 28 4.13 -9.55 -2.64
N PRO A 29 2.89 -9.98 -2.91
CA PRO A 29 2.50 -11.36 -2.66
C PRO A 29 3.40 -12.30 -3.48
N ALA A 30 3.87 -13.38 -2.87
CA ALA A 30 4.79 -14.36 -3.47
C ALA A 30 6.20 -13.85 -3.85
N GLY A 31 6.56 -12.60 -3.52
CA GLY A 31 7.95 -12.11 -3.65
C GLY A 31 8.46 -11.96 -5.09
N LEU A 32 7.56 -11.94 -6.09
CA LEU A 32 7.95 -11.84 -7.50
C LEU A 32 8.50 -10.45 -7.88
N PHE A 33 8.08 -9.41 -7.15
CA PHE A 33 8.56 -8.04 -7.34
C PHE A 33 8.90 -7.42 -6.00
N HIS A 34 9.99 -6.66 -5.94
CA HIS A 34 10.38 -5.97 -4.71
C HIS A 34 9.76 -4.57 -4.74
N PRO A 35 8.96 -4.19 -3.74
CA PRO A 35 8.44 -2.83 -3.64
C PRO A 35 9.56 -1.81 -3.51
N ALA A 36 9.29 -0.57 -3.92
CA ALA A 36 10.26 0.50 -3.78
C ALA A 36 10.61 0.74 -2.30
N GLU A 37 11.91 0.74 -1.95
CA GLU A 37 12.36 1.17 -0.63
C GLU A 37 12.24 2.69 -0.44
N ASN A 38 12.38 3.45 -1.53
CA ASN A 38 12.27 4.91 -1.56
C ASN A 38 11.63 5.37 -2.88
N GLY A 39 10.78 6.39 -2.83
CA GLY A 39 10.16 7.00 -4.01
C GLY A 39 8.66 6.71 -4.13
N ARG A 40 8.15 6.62 -5.36
CA ARG A 40 6.72 6.36 -5.61
C ARG A 40 6.42 4.87 -5.74
N GLU A 41 5.28 4.45 -5.21
CA GLU A 41 4.75 3.10 -5.33
C GLU A 41 3.22 3.17 -5.53
N THR A 42 2.63 2.08 -6.03
CA THR A 42 1.18 1.90 -6.11
C THR A 42 0.75 0.79 -5.16
N ILE A 43 -0.08 1.15 -4.18
CA ILE A 43 -0.78 0.20 -3.32
C ILE A 43 -2.14 -0.11 -3.93
N GLU A 44 -2.51 -1.38 -3.95
CA GLU A 44 -3.80 -1.83 -4.50
C GLU A 44 -4.55 -2.68 -3.48
N GLY A 45 -5.88 -2.70 -3.60
CA GLY A 45 -6.71 -3.55 -2.78
C GLY A 45 -8.16 -3.65 -3.26
N PRO A 46 -8.97 -4.52 -2.64
CA PRO A 46 -8.61 -5.50 -1.61
C PRO A 46 -7.61 -6.55 -2.10
N HIS A 47 -6.89 -7.24 -1.22
CA HIS A 47 -5.90 -8.25 -1.63
C HIS A 47 -6.53 -9.40 -2.44
N TYR A 48 -5.76 -9.96 -3.39
CA TYR A 48 -6.14 -11.21 -4.07
C TYR A 48 -6.48 -12.29 -3.03
N PRO A 49 -7.50 -13.15 -3.24
CA PRO A 49 -8.23 -13.45 -4.48
C PRO A 49 -9.39 -12.51 -4.83
N LYS A 50 -9.64 -11.46 -4.03
CA LYS A 50 -10.71 -10.50 -4.35
C LYS A 50 -10.27 -9.61 -5.52
N PRO A 51 -11.19 -9.17 -6.39
CA PRO A 51 -10.86 -8.21 -7.44
C PRO A 51 -10.43 -6.87 -6.82
N HIS A 52 -9.34 -6.29 -7.31
CA HIS A 52 -8.88 -4.98 -6.88
C HIS A 52 -9.88 -3.91 -7.30
N THR A 53 -10.49 -3.25 -6.32
CA THR A 53 -11.48 -2.18 -6.55
C THR A 53 -10.91 -0.80 -6.29
N TRP A 54 -9.67 -0.70 -5.80
CA TRP A 54 -9.00 0.57 -5.56
C TRP A 54 -7.49 0.50 -5.72
N TYR A 55 -6.92 1.64 -6.11
CA TYR A 55 -5.49 1.88 -6.27
C TYR A 55 -5.11 3.21 -5.61
N ALA A 56 -3.94 3.27 -5.00
CA ALA A 56 -3.42 4.44 -4.32
C ALA A 56 -1.96 4.66 -4.68
N SER A 57 -1.64 5.83 -5.23
CA SER A 57 -0.24 6.24 -5.39
C SER A 57 0.28 6.75 -4.04
N VAL A 58 1.44 6.25 -3.63
CA VAL A 58 2.06 6.58 -2.35
C VAL A 58 3.49 7.04 -2.54
N ASN A 59 4.01 7.78 -1.56
CA ASN A 59 5.45 7.96 -1.40
C ASN A 59 5.96 7.06 -0.29
N VAL A 60 7.09 6.41 -0.52
CA VAL A 60 7.78 5.50 0.38
C VAL A 60 9.13 6.09 0.76
N LEU A 61 9.49 5.98 2.03
CA LEU A 61 10.80 6.33 2.56
C LEU A 61 11.25 5.23 3.52
N ASN A 62 12.43 4.65 3.30
CA ASN A 62 12.97 3.53 4.09
C ASN A 62 11.98 2.34 4.23
N GLY A 63 11.27 2.04 3.15
CA GLY A 63 10.26 0.99 3.07
C GLY A 63 8.94 1.31 3.77
N ILE A 64 8.75 2.53 4.27
CA ILE A 64 7.53 2.97 4.97
C ILE A 64 6.74 3.95 4.09
N VAL A 65 5.43 3.73 3.98
CA VAL A 65 4.52 4.70 3.34
C VAL A 65 4.42 5.97 4.18
N THR A 66 4.73 7.12 3.58
CA THR A 66 4.71 8.43 4.25
C THR A 66 3.53 9.31 3.82
N SER A 67 2.98 9.10 2.62
CA SER A 67 1.83 9.85 2.13
C SER A 67 1.07 9.10 1.04
N VAL A 68 -0.22 9.42 0.92
CA VAL A 68 -1.14 8.82 -0.06
C VAL A 68 -1.85 9.91 -0.84
N SER A 69 -1.80 9.83 -2.18
CA SER A 69 -2.50 10.73 -3.10
C SER A 69 -3.90 10.20 -3.44
#